data_AF-A0A0F9JJQ6-F1
#
_entry.id   AF-A0A0F9JJQ6-F1
#
_cell.length_a   1.000
_cell.length_b   1.000
_cell.length_c   1.000
_cell.angle_alpha   90.00
_cell.angle_beta   90.00
_cell.angle_gamma   90.00
#
_symmetry.space_group_name_H-M   'P 1'
#
loop_
_entity.id
_entity.type
_entity.pdbx_description
1 polymer ?
#
loop_
_entity_poly.entity_id
_entity_poly.type
_entity_poly.pdbx_seq_one_letter_code
_entity_poly.pdbx_strand_id
1 'polypeptide(L)'
;MDQWFLDQARQGNVYHSHNTTAGAVTVISATCTGLVLENPINSRKNLVVARMSFTGSTLDAIGEMGIAISREVEALLSSTTTAAVIHNGRLSGSNANNGVGRSYSIATLASPPVWLRPLASLRQSGGTEADNATPSLSVDFDGTAIVTPGTYICFSTLTRARTGLCSMTWAEIDE
;
A
#
# COMPACT_ATOMS: atom_id res chain seq x y z
N MET A 1 6.39 -7.30 17.13
CA MET A 1 4.95 -7.21 16.81
C MET A 1 4.44 -8.42 16.05
N ASP A 2 5.35 -9.20 15.47
CA ASP A 2 5.07 -10.37 14.61
C ASP A 2 4.14 -11.42 15.23
N GLN A 3 4.22 -11.65 16.55
CA GLN A 3 3.32 -12.57 17.26
C GLN A 3 1.84 -12.13 17.15
N TRP A 4 1.57 -10.82 17.23
CA TRP A 4 0.22 -10.29 17.12
C TRP A 4 -0.34 -10.48 15.71
N PHE A 5 0.46 -10.18 14.67
CA PHE A 5 0.06 -10.42 13.29
C PHE A 5 -0.14 -11.91 12.99
N LEU A 6 0.65 -12.80 13.60
CA LEU A 6 0.43 -14.25 13.51
C LEU A 6 -0.94 -14.65 14.09
N ASP A 7 -1.30 -14.11 15.26
CA ASP A 7 -2.60 -14.39 15.88
C ASP A 7 -3.76 -13.82 15.06
N GLN A 8 -3.62 -12.62 14.49
CA GLN A 8 -4.59 -12.06 13.55
C GLN A 8 -4.70 -12.91 12.27
N ALA A 9 -3.58 -13.39 11.73
CA ALA A 9 -3.57 -14.25 10.54
C ALA A 9 -4.29 -15.58 10.82
N ARG A 10 -4.10 -16.18 12.00
CA ARG A 10 -4.84 -17.38 12.43
C ARG A 10 -6.34 -17.14 12.49
N GLN A 11 -6.76 -15.95 12.91
CA GLN A 11 -8.18 -15.57 12.95
C GLN A 11 -8.75 -15.23 11.56
N GLY A 12 -7.88 -15.07 10.55
CA GLY A 12 -8.27 -14.69 9.20
C GLY A 12 -8.46 -13.18 9.03
N ASN A 13 -7.78 -12.37 9.84
CA ASN A 13 -7.89 -10.92 9.84
C ASN A 13 -6.74 -10.23 9.09
N VAL A 14 -5.78 -10.98 8.54
CA VAL A 14 -4.63 -10.42 7.81
C VAL A 14 -4.85 -10.55 6.32
N TYR A 15 -4.53 -9.49 5.59
CA TYR A 15 -4.74 -9.38 4.16
C TYR A 15 -3.50 -8.82 3.46
N HIS A 16 -3.33 -9.25 2.21
CA HIS A 16 -2.25 -8.86 1.34
C HIS A 16 -2.82 -8.35 0.03
N SER A 17 -2.25 -7.25 -0.48
CA SER A 17 -2.58 -6.73 -1.81
C SER A 17 -1.32 -6.45 -2.60
N HIS A 18 -1.42 -6.58 -3.91
CA HIS A 18 -0.37 -6.25 -4.87
C HIS A 18 -0.97 -5.84 -6.21
N ASN A 19 -0.21 -5.06 -7.00
CA ASN A 19 -0.50 -4.93 -8.42
C ASN A 19 0.00 -6.18 -9.17
N THR A 20 -0.82 -6.69 -10.09
CA THR A 20 -0.52 -7.90 -10.86
C THR A 20 0.51 -7.67 -11.96
N THR A 21 0.64 -6.44 -12.42
CA THR A 21 1.62 -6.01 -13.42
C THR A 21 2.35 -4.77 -12.94
N ALA A 22 3.62 -4.62 -13.34
CA ALA A 22 4.40 -3.44 -13.00
C ALA A 22 3.71 -2.18 -13.56
N GLY A 23 3.37 -1.26 -12.67
CA GLY A 23 2.64 -0.04 -12.97
C GLY A 23 3.44 1.19 -12.58
N ALA A 24 3.10 2.34 -13.18
CA ALA A 24 3.70 3.60 -12.80
C ALA A 24 3.15 4.05 -11.44
N VAL A 25 3.99 4.24 -10.43
CA VAL A 25 3.68 4.99 -9.22
C VAL A 25 3.84 6.47 -9.53
N THR A 26 2.75 7.23 -9.47
CA THR A 26 2.73 8.64 -9.86
C THR A 26 3.34 9.58 -8.81
N VAL A 27 3.69 10.77 -9.26
CA VAL A 27 3.95 11.90 -8.36
C VAL A 27 2.68 12.24 -7.60
N ILE A 28 2.81 12.71 -6.35
CA ILE A 28 1.68 13.13 -5.51
C ILE A 28 0.67 13.92 -6.34
N SER A 29 -0.50 13.33 -6.52
CA SER A 29 -1.60 13.87 -7.29
C SER A 29 -2.87 13.10 -6.94
N ALA A 30 -4.03 13.67 -7.27
CA ALA A 30 -5.31 12.99 -7.10
C ALA A 30 -5.38 11.71 -7.96
N THR A 31 -4.73 11.69 -9.13
CA THR A 31 -4.62 10.48 -9.96
C THR A 31 -3.49 9.59 -9.45
N CYS A 32 -3.83 8.67 -8.56
CA CYS A 32 -2.89 7.72 -7.97
C CYS A 32 -2.84 6.43 -8.80
N THR A 33 -1.69 6.10 -9.35
CA THR A 33 -1.44 4.81 -10.03
C THR A 33 -0.42 3.94 -9.28
N GLY A 34 -0.05 4.37 -8.07
CA GLY A 34 0.59 3.51 -7.07
C GLY A 34 -0.48 2.78 -6.27
N LEU A 35 -0.20 1.56 -5.83
CA LEU A 35 -1.17 0.77 -5.06
C LEU A 35 -1.77 1.61 -3.92
N VAL A 36 -3.09 1.60 -3.79
CA VAL A 36 -3.86 2.33 -2.77
C VAL A 36 -4.57 1.29 -1.90
N LEU A 37 -4.61 1.54 -0.59
CA LEU A 37 -5.44 0.85 0.37
C LEU A 37 -6.40 1.85 1.00
N GLU A 38 -7.68 1.63 0.80
CA GLU A 38 -8.79 2.44 1.29
C GLU A 38 -9.56 1.71 2.38
N ASN A 39 -9.97 2.45 3.41
CA ASN A 39 -10.91 1.98 4.40
C ASN A 39 -12.26 2.71 4.23
N PRO A 40 -13.31 2.04 3.74
CA PRO A 40 -14.61 2.68 3.55
C PRO A 40 -15.17 3.30 4.84
N ILE A 41 -15.83 4.47 4.73
CA ILE A 41 -16.34 5.24 5.88
C ILE A 41 -17.24 4.46 6.86
N ASN A 42 -17.93 3.42 6.37
CA ASN A 42 -18.86 2.61 7.17
C ASN A 42 -18.32 1.21 7.49
N SER A 43 -17.01 0.99 7.41
CA SER A 43 -16.41 -0.34 7.60
C SER A 43 -16.49 -0.85 9.04
N ARG A 44 -16.52 0.06 10.04
CA ARG A 44 -16.42 -0.25 11.49
C ARG A 44 -15.18 -1.09 11.84
N LYS A 45 -14.15 -1.00 11.00
CA LYS A 45 -12.88 -1.70 11.18
C LYS A 45 -11.75 -0.71 10.99
N ASN A 46 -10.67 -0.88 11.74
CA ASN A 46 -9.41 -0.21 11.50
C ASN A 46 -8.48 -1.13 10.71
N LEU A 47 -7.77 -0.58 9.71
CA LEU A 47 -6.76 -1.34 8.97
C LEU A 47 -5.38 -1.00 9.54
N VAL A 48 -4.79 -1.93 10.30
CA VAL A 48 -3.45 -1.79 10.87
C VAL A 48 -2.44 -2.24 9.82
N VAL A 49 -1.65 -1.31 9.28
CA VAL A 49 -0.68 -1.61 8.24
C VAL A 49 0.53 -2.29 8.87
N ALA A 50 0.90 -3.47 8.37
CA ALA A 50 2.11 -4.18 8.77
C ALA A 50 3.32 -3.68 7.99
N ARG A 51 3.20 -3.76 6.66
CA ARG A 51 4.32 -3.65 5.74
C ARG A 51 3.86 -3.11 4.41
N MET A 52 4.68 -2.23 3.84
CA MET A 52 4.55 -1.77 2.46
C MET A 52 5.89 -2.01 1.76
N SER A 53 5.84 -2.52 0.53
CA SER A 53 7.05 -2.74 -0.25
C SER A 53 6.90 -2.37 -1.73
N PHE A 54 8.01 -2.01 -2.33
CA PHE A 54 8.14 -1.67 -3.74
C PHE A 54 9.34 -2.38 -4.35
N THR A 55 9.17 -2.90 -5.56
CA THR A 55 10.26 -3.46 -6.37
C THR A 55 10.22 -2.80 -7.75
N GLY A 56 11.28 -2.10 -8.12
CA GLY A 56 11.40 -1.46 -9.43
C GLY A 56 11.44 -2.49 -10.55
N SER A 57 10.78 -2.21 -11.67
CA SER A 57 10.74 -3.10 -12.85
C SER A 57 11.92 -2.92 -13.81
N THR A 58 12.69 -1.85 -13.66
CA THR A 58 13.86 -1.53 -14.48
C THR A 58 15.01 -1.08 -13.59
N LEU A 59 16.24 -1.35 -14.01
CA LEU A 59 17.44 -0.74 -13.44
C LEU A 59 17.51 0.74 -13.85
N ASP A 60 16.78 1.58 -13.13
CA ASP A 60 16.89 3.05 -13.19
C ASP A 60 17.14 3.56 -11.77
N ALA A 61 17.60 4.81 -11.65
CA ALA A 61 17.69 5.47 -10.36
C ALA A 61 16.29 5.50 -9.71
N ILE A 62 16.06 4.65 -8.71
CA ILE A 62 14.85 4.70 -7.91
C ILE A 62 14.96 5.94 -7.04
N GLY A 63 14.25 7.00 -7.46
CA GLY A 63 14.18 8.28 -6.76
C GLY A 63 13.35 8.21 -5.47
N GLU A 64 12.85 9.36 -5.02
CA GLU A 64 12.03 9.53 -3.81
C GLU A 64 10.72 8.73 -3.88
N MET A 65 10.78 7.44 -3.57
CA MET A 65 9.64 6.55 -3.37
C MET A 65 9.20 6.66 -1.91
N GLY A 66 7.89 6.72 -1.71
CA GLY A 66 7.36 6.82 -0.37
C GLY A 66 5.88 6.55 -0.28
N ILE A 67 5.38 6.98 0.87
CA ILE A 67 4.04 6.70 1.34
C ILE A 67 3.35 8.03 1.52
N ALA A 68 2.14 8.10 0.98
CA ALA A 68 1.25 9.22 1.15
C ALA A 68 -0.07 8.75 1.76
N ILE A 69 -0.77 9.65 2.42
CA ILE A 69 -2.00 9.37 3.16
C ILE A 69 -3.09 10.38 2.79
N SER A 70 -4.34 10.02 3.09
CA SER A 70 -5.45 10.96 3.02
C SER A 70 -5.20 12.17 3.93
N ARG A 71 -5.56 13.36 3.44
CA ARG A 71 -5.51 14.59 4.23
C ARG A 71 -6.61 14.67 5.29
N GLU A 72 -7.78 14.16 4.94
CA GLU A 72 -9.01 14.28 5.71
C GLU A 72 -9.87 13.04 5.54
N VAL A 73 -10.91 12.93 6.37
CA VAL A 73 -11.88 11.84 6.30
C VAL A 73 -12.89 12.16 5.21
N GLU A 74 -13.06 11.26 4.26
CA GLU A 74 -13.93 11.44 3.09
C GLU A 74 -15.02 10.37 3.03
N ALA A 75 -16.23 10.77 2.66
CA ALA A 75 -17.33 9.83 2.44
C ALA A 75 -17.12 8.98 1.18
N LEU A 76 -16.44 9.55 0.18
CA LEU A 76 -16.06 8.89 -1.07
C LEU A 76 -14.56 9.10 -1.29
N LEU A 77 -13.76 8.07 -1.06
CA LEU A 77 -12.30 8.15 -1.13
C LEU A 77 -11.77 8.23 -2.57
N SER A 78 -12.40 7.49 -3.49
CA SER A 78 -12.06 7.47 -4.91
C SER A 78 -13.29 7.36 -5.82
N SER A 79 -13.16 7.87 -7.05
CA SER A 79 -14.24 7.93 -8.05
C SER A 79 -14.04 6.98 -9.23
N THR A 80 -12.83 6.95 -9.80
CA THR A 80 -12.44 6.02 -10.88
C THR A 80 -11.38 5.08 -10.34
N THR A 81 -11.61 3.77 -10.42
CA THR A 81 -10.71 2.78 -9.82
C THR A 81 -10.42 1.60 -10.74
N THR A 82 -9.26 0.99 -10.54
CA THR A 82 -8.90 -0.35 -11.04
C THR A 82 -8.55 -1.20 -9.82
N ALA A 83 -9.36 -2.23 -9.55
CA ALA A 83 -9.18 -3.10 -8.39
C ALA A 83 -7.82 -3.81 -8.43
N ALA A 84 -7.12 -3.81 -7.30
CA ALA A 84 -5.97 -4.68 -7.06
C ALA A 84 -6.45 -6.00 -6.47
N VAL A 85 -5.61 -7.03 -6.57
CA VAL A 85 -5.94 -8.35 -6.03
C VAL A 85 -5.68 -8.36 -4.53
N ILE A 86 -6.68 -8.78 -3.76
CA ILE A 86 -6.57 -8.97 -2.30
C ILE A 86 -6.64 -10.46 -1.98
N HIS A 87 -5.73 -10.92 -1.11
CA HIS A 87 -5.72 -12.26 -0.57
C HIS A 87 -5.65 -12.24 0.95
N ASN A 88 -6.37 -13.12 1.61
CA ASN A 88 -6.24 -13.33 3.05
C ASN A 88 -4.98 -14.14 3.37
N GLY A 89 -4.28 -13.78 4.45
CA GLY A 89 -3.13 -14.53 4.95
C GLY A 89 -3.51 -15.94 5.43
N ARG A 90 -4.77 -16.15 5.79
CA ARG A 90 -5.37 -17.47 5.98
C ARG A 90 -5.94 -17.95 4.65
N LEU A 91 -5.13 -18.73 3.93
CA LEU A 91 -5.41 -19.22 2.56
C LEU A 91 -6.68 -20.09 2.43
N SER A 92 -7.29 -20.52 3.53
CA SER A 92 -8.52 -21.32 3.51
C SER A 92 -9.37 -21.13 4.78
N GLY A 93 -10.69 -21.30 4.65
CA GLY A 93 -11.65 -21.20 5.76
C GLY A 93 -12.74 -20.16 5.51
N SER A 94 -13.76 -20.14 6.38
CA SER A 94 -14.96 -19.30 6.23
C SER A 94 -14.69 -17.79 6.24
N ASN A 95 -13.54 -17.36 6.79
CA ASN A 95 -13.18 -15.94 6.92
C ASN A 95 -12.23 -15.43 5.81
N ALA A 96 -11.81 -16.30 4.88
CA ALA A 96 -10.79 -15.96 3.88
C ALA A 96 -11.20 -14.82 2.92
N ASN A 97 -12.48 -14.45 2.82
CA ASN A 97 -12.98 -13.44 1.88
C ASN A 97 -13.81 -12.32 2.54
N ASN A 98 -13.69 -12.12 3.86
CA ASN A 98 -14.54 -11.18 4.60
C ASN A 98 -13.91 -9.80 4.85
N GLY A 99 -12.82 -9.47 4.15
CA GLY A 99 -12.09 -8.22 4.35
C GLY A 99 -12.90 -7.01 3.88
N VAL A 100 -12.84 -5.91 4.63
CA VAL A 100 -13.52 -4.65 4.31
C VAL A 100 -12.61 -3.64 3.60
N GLY A 101 -11.29 -3.79 3.75
CA GLY A 101 -10.29 -2.98 3.09
C GLY A 101 -10.39 -3.14 1.57
N ARG A 102 -10.34 -2.01 0.86
CA ARG A 102 -10.38 -1.99 -0.60
C ARG A 102 -9.03 -1.57 -1.13
N SER A 103 -8.53 -2.27 -2.13
CA SER A 103 -7.24 -1.97 -2.71
C SER A 103 -7.33 -1.78 -4.22
N TYR A 104 -6.60 -0.78 -4.71
CA TYR A 104 -6.67 -0.34 -6.09
C TYR A 104 -5.27 -0.15 -6.65
N SER A 105 -5.01 -0.64 -7.86
CA SER A 105 -3.78 -0.36 -8.59
C SER A 105 -3.81 1.02 -9.25
N ILE A 106 -5.01 1.55 -9.49
CA ILE A 106 -5.27 2.90 -9.99
C ILE A 106 -6.50 3.44 -9.27
N ALA A 107 -6.42 4.65 -8.75
CA ALA A 107 -7.54 5.37 -8.15
C ALA A 107 -7.46 6.88 -8.42
N THR A 108 -8.57 7.49 -8.80
CA THR A 108 -8.75 8.94 -8.74
C THR A 108 -9.26 9.30 -7.35
N LEU A 109 -8.36 9.74 -6.49
CA LEU A 109 -8.60 10.15 -5.11
C LEU A 109 -9.40 11.46 -5.05
N ALA A 110 -10.24 11.61 -4.03
CA ALA A 110 -11.08 12.81 -3.85
C ALA A 110 -10.24 14.09 -3.68
N SER A 111 -9.11 13.99 -3.00
CA SER A 111 -8.15 15.06 -2.80
C SER A 111 -6.71 14.54 -2.97
N PRO A 112 -5.75 15.39 -3.40
CA PRO A 112 -4.35 14.99 -3.46
C PRO A 112 -3.84 14.54 -2.07
N PRO A 113 -3.11 13.43 -1.99
CA PRO A 113 -2.64 12.90 -0.72
C PRO A 113 -1.50 13.75 -0.14
N VAL A 114 -1.26 13.59 1.16
CA VAL A 114 -0.16 14.23 1.87
C VAL A 114 0.97 13.24 2.06
N TRP A 115 2.21 13.68 1.82
CA TRP A 115 3.40 12.87 2.05
C TRP A 115 3.56 12.52 3.53
N LEU A 116 3.66 11.24 3.85
CA LEU A 116 3.89 10.76 5.21
C LEU A 116 5.38 10.53 5.46
N ARG A 117 5.99 9.67 4.64
CA ARG A 117 7.40 9.26 4.81
C ARG A 117 7.99 8.63 3.55
N PRO A 118 9.32 8.66 3.37
CA PRO A 118 9.98 7.83 2.37
C PRO A 118 9.86 6.34 2.72
N LEU A 119 9.82 5.50 1.68
CA LEU A 119 9.79 4.03 1.78
C LEU A 119 11.18 3.48 2.15
N ALA A 120 12.22 4.09 1.59
CA ALA A 120 13.61 3.87 1.93
C ALA A 120 14.44 5.09 1.52
N SER A 121 15.57 5.33 2.19
CA SER A 121 16.55 6.36 1.80
C SER A 121 17.66 5.71 0.98
N LEU A 122 17.36 5.34 -0.27
CA LEU A 122 18.39 4.86 -1.20
C LEU A 122 18.41 5.79 -2.40
N ARG A 123 19.37 6.72 -2.41
CA ARG A 123 19.79 7.40 -3.64
C ARG A 123 20.65 6.43 -4.44
N GLN A 124 20.02 5.46 -5.11
CA GLN A 124 20.75 4.53 -5.97
C GLN A 124 20.97 5.21 -7.32
N SER A 125 22.22 5.52 -7.68
CA SER A 125 22.56 6.00 -9.02
C SER A 125 23.23 4.88 -9.83
N GLY A 126 22.64 4.50 -10.96
CA GLY A 126 23.33 3.76 -12.03
C GLY A 126 23.75 2.32 -11.69
N GLY A 127 22.81 1.47 -11.28
CA GLY A 127 23.11 0.07 -11.05
C GLY A 127 23.28 -0.75 -12.33
N THR A 128 24.42 -1.44 -12.50
CA THR A 128 24.60 -2.55 -13.45
C THR A 128 24.02 -3.84 -12.86
N GLU A 129 23.44 -4.72 -13.71
CA GLU A 129 22.85 -6.02 -13.34
C GLU A 129 23.76 -6.88 -12.44
N ALA A 130 25.07 -6.75 -12.58
CA ALA A 130 26.06 -7.54 -11.84
C ALA A 130 26.28 -7.11 -10.39
N ASP A 131 25.83 -5.91 -9.98
CA ASP A 131 26.16 -5.30 -8.68
C ASP A 131 24.92 -4.99 -7.82
N ASN A 132 23.71 -5.28 -8.32
CA ASN A 132 22.46 -4.86 -7.68
C ASN A 132 21.45 -5.99 -7.67
N ALA A 133 21.45 -6.79 -6.60
CA ALA A 133 20.19 -7.33 -6.12
C ALA A 133 19.34 -6.11 -5.73
N THR A 134 18.48 -5.61 -6.64
CA THR A 134 17.62 -4.46 -6.37
C THR A 134 16.89 -4.74 -5.06
N PRO A 135 17.28 -4.08 -3.93
CA PRO A 135 16.67 -4.42 -2.67
C PRO A 135 15.21 -4.02 -2.81
N SER A 136 14.30 -4.97 -2.56
CA SER A 136 12.90 -4.61 -2.41
C SER A 136 12.84 -3.51 -1.35
N LEU A 137 12.39 -2.34 -1.75
CA LEU A 137 12.29 -1.20 -0.85
C LEU A 137 11.09 -1.51 0.04
N SER A 138 11.34 -1.79 1.31
CA SER A 138 10.29 -2.16 2.23
C SER A 138 10.38 -1.35 3.50
N VAL A 139 9.21 -1.02 4.04
CA VAL A 139 9.10 -0.46 5.37
C VAL A 139 8.10 -1.28 6.17
N ASP A 140 8.49 -1.58 7.40
CA ASP A 140 7.62 -2.13 8.41
C ASP A 140 7.11 -0.97 9.26
N PHE A 141 5.81 -0.98 9.54
CA PHE A 141 5.16 0.08 10.31
C PHE A 141 5.05 -0.25 11.77
N ASP A 142 5.28 -1.50 12.19
CA ASP A 142 5.17 -1.94 13.59
C ASP A 142 3.89 -1.41 14.26
N GLY A 143 2.76 -1.45 13.53
CA GLY A 143 1.45 -1.04 14.03
C GLY A 143 1.28 0.46 14.26
N THR A 144 2.25 1.29 13.87
CA THR A 144 2.20 2.75 14.02
C THR A 144 1.38 3.45 12.94
N ALA A 145 1.00 2.74 11.87
CA ALA A 145 0.10 3.24 10.83
C ALA A 145 -1.23 2.48 10.87
N ILE A 146 -2.30 3.25 11.09
CA ILE A 146 -3.68 2.76 11.12
C ILE A 146 -4.48 3.58 10.12
N VAL A 147 -5.14 2.90 9.18
CA VAL A 147 -6.08 3.50 8.24
C VAL A 147 -7.47 3.37 8.84
N THR A 148 -7.99 4.48 9.38
CA THR A 148 -9.32 4.55 9.99
C THR A 148 -10.41 4.64 8.91
N PRO A 149 -11.69 4.37 9.23
CA PRO A 149 -12.77 4.50 8.26
C PRO A 149 -12.80 5.90 7.60
N GLY A 150 -12.96 5.93 6.28
CA GLY A 150 -12.95 7.15 5.47
C GLY A 150 -11.57 7.72 5.21
N THR A 151 -10.51 6.92 5.36
CA THR A 151 -9.13 7.32 5.05
C THR A 151 -8.46 6.31 4.13
N TYR A 152 -7.29 6.68 3.60
CA TYR A 152 -6.50 5.80 2.74
C TYR A 152 -4.99 5.99 2.94
N ILE A 153 -4.23 5.00 2.50
CA ILE A 153 -2.77 5.02 2.39
C ILE A 153 -2.37 4.55 0.99
N CYS A 154 -1.37 5.18 0.39
CA CYS A 154 -0.94 4.85 -0.97
C CYS A 154 0.57 5.01 -1.17
N PHE A 155 1.07 4.37 -2.24
CA PHE A 155 2.41 4.65 -2.74
C PHE A 155 2.41 5.93 -3.58
N SER A 156 3.44 6.74 -3.41
CA SER A 156 3.64 7.94 -4.24
C SER A 156 5.12 8.28 -4.40
N THR A 157 5.39 9.20 -5.32
CA THR A 157 6.71 9.79 -5.57
C THR A 157 6.64 11.31 -5.44
N LEU A 158 7.78 11.97 -5.22
CA LEU A 158 7.82 13.44 -5.09
C LEU A 158 8.14 14.16 -6.41
N THR A 159 9.04 13.61 -7.22
CA THR A 159 9.63 14.32 -8.37
C THR A 159 9.36 13.67 -9.72
N ARG A 160 9.42 12.33 -9.79
CA ARG A 160 9.23 11.57 -11.03
C ARG A 160 8.57 10.23 -10.76
N ALA A 161 7.64 9.87 -11.63
CA ALA A 161 6.98 8.57 -11.58
C ALA A 161 7.97 7.40 -11.72
N ARG A 162 7.65 6.26 -11.10
CA ARG A 162 8.49 5.06 -11.12
C ARG A 162 7.67 3.83 -11.46
N THR A 163 8.19 2.96 -12.31
CA THR A 163 7.49 1.75 -12.72
C THR A 163 7.93 0.55 -11.88
N GLY A 164 6.99 -0.13 -11.24
CA GLY A 164 7.33 -1.30 -10.44
C GLY A 164 6.12 -2.03 -9.84
N LEU A 165 6.44 -3.00 -9.00
CA LEU A 165 5.50 -3.78 -8.22
C LEU A 165 5.42 -3.21 -6.81
N CYS A 166 4.20 -2.96 -6.34
CA CYS A 166 3.87 -2.51 -5.01
C CYS A 166 3.15 -3.64 -4.28
N SER A 167 3.40 -3.77 -2.97
CA SER A 167 2.64 -4.67 -2.12
C SER A 167 2.36 -4.04 -0.76
N MET A 168 1.19 -4.33 -0.21
CA MET A 168 0.79 -3.95 1.15
C MET A 168 0.29 -5.18 1.90
N THR A 169 0.57 -5.19 3.20
CA THR A 169 0.00 -6.15 4.16
C THR A 169 -0.63 -5.38 5.31
N TRP A 170 -1.84 -5.74 5.69
CA TRP A 170 -2.57 -5.14 6.82
C TRP A 170 -3.36 -6.18 7.60
N ALA A 171 -3.74 -5.83 8.83
CA ALA A 171 -4.73 -6.55 9.61
C ALA A 171 -5.98 -5.69 9.78
N GLU A 172 -7.15 -6.32 9.79
CA GLU A 172 -8.42 -5.67 10.07
C GLU A 172 -8.86 -5.97 11.49
N ILE A 173 -9.07 -4.94 12.29
CA ILE A 173 -9.52 -5.06 13.68
C ILE A 173 -10.82 -4.29 13.89
N ASP A 174 -11.63 -4.75 14.84
CA ASP A 174 -12.76 -3.97 15.33
C ASP A 174 -12.27 -2.65 15.92
N GLU A 175 -13.03 -1.58 15.68
CA GLU A 175 -12.82 -0.26 16.28
C GLU A 175 -13.13 -0.24 17.78
#